data_AF-A0A1V4YV59-F1
#
_entry.id   AF-A0A1V4YV59-F1
#
_cell.length_a   1.000
_cell.length_b   1.000
_cell.length_c   1.000
_cell.angle_alpha   90.00
_cell.angle_beta   90.00
_cell.angle_gamma   90.00
#
_symmetry.space_group_name_H-M   'P 1'
#
loop_
_entity.id
_entity.type
_entity.pdbx_description
1 polymer ?
#
loop_
_entity_poly.entity_id
_entity_poly.type
_entity_poly.pdbx_seq_one_letter_code
_entity_poly.pdbx_strand_id
1 'polypeptide(L)'
;MKHKLTLPMFFLAFFIVIACSLGAVSAANNINDVKIDDENTNIVHWDDYIQDSTILNTVIDTDYTEITESKPYSTSIVGSSIKNLFAHSQCTHFHTGSHGDGVGLRNSEVNNVVAESYDTYIITADNWCGGNFPNGIVEDSSVTNVVSNSHSTVICTAQNEREDLIGVKTTKCEILNTVDSSTNTTIFQGEIKTMDDSNITNTISDSQDTLIIQDDIHNSQITNTIVNSRNNRIYQGFETGYLTQPLTNCNLNNLTLFCENTTLNQWNLTGVNGVFIAIGCNNYTKTIENLTDTNFFNLTIGNLEIFNFHW
;
A
#
# COMPACT_ATOMS: atom_id res chain seq x y z
N MET A 1 36.18 56.58 21.81
CA MET A 1 35.23 56.03 20.81
C MET A 1 34.44 54.91 21.47
N LYS A 2 33.14 55.09 21.74
CA LYS A 2 32.27 53.99 22.19
C LYS A 2 31.89 53.19 20.94
N HIS A 3 32.57 52.07 20.70
CA HIS A 3 32.18 51.16 19.63
C HIS A 3 30.77 50.64 19.93
N LYS A 4 29.82 50.94 19.04
CA LYS A 4 28.45 50.42 19.08
C LYS A 4 28.51 48.91 18.76
N LEU A 5 28.84 48.13 19.78
CA LEU A 5 28.89 46.68 19.80
C LEU A 5 27.50 46.01 19.71
N THR A 6 26.44 46.81 19.66
CA THR A 6 25.05 46.35 19.71
C THR A 6 24.59 45.64 18.43
N LEU A 7 25.04 46.08 17.26
CA LEU A 7 24.57 45.50 16.00
C LEU A 7 25.19 44.11 15.69
N PRO A 8 26.51 43.89 15.85
CA PRO A 8 27.11 42.57 15.61
C PRO A 8 26.65 41.51 16.63
N MET A 9 26.45 41.89 17.90
CA MET A 9 25.93 40.97 18.92
C MET A 9 24.46 40.58 18.66
N PHE A 10 23.65 41.49 18.13
CA PHE A 10 22.27 41.19 17.77
C PHE A 10 22.20 40.14 16.65
N PHE A 11 23.02 40.28 15.60
CA PHE A 11 23.08 39.29 14.53
C PHE A 11 23.58 37.93 15.03
N LEU A 12 24.59 37.90 15.88
CA LEU A 12 25.09 36.64 16.44
C LEU A 12 24.02 35.92 17.28
N ALA A 13 23.31 36.64 18.14
CA ALA A 13 22.21 36.08 18.93
C ALA A 13 21.06 35.59 18.02
N PHE A 14 20.71 36.34 16.99
CA PHE A 14 19.69 35.95 16.01
C PHE A 14 20.09 34.68 15.24
N PHE A 15 21.35 34.56 14.81
CA PHE A 15 21.86 33.35 14.14
C PHE A 15 21.90 32.14 15.08
N ILE A 16 22.26 32.32 16.35
CA ILE A 16 22.25 31.25 17.34
C ILE A 16 20.81 30.79 17.59
N VAL A 17 19.85 31.71 17.73
CA VAL A 17 18.43 31.36 17.90
C VAL A 17 17.91 30.60 16.68
N ILE A 18 18.22 31.05 15.46
CA ILE A 18 17.82 30.35 14.22
C ILE A 18 18.46 28.97 14.13
N ALA A 19 19.76 28.85 14.40
CA ALA A 19 20.45 27.57 14.33
C ALA A 19 19.95 26.58 15.41
N CYS A 20 19.69 27.06 16.62
CA CYS A 20 19.09 26.26 17.69
C CYS A 20 17.62 25.90 17.40
N SER A 21 16.84 26.78 16.76
CA SER A 21 15.47 26.45 16.37
C SER A 21 15.42 25.45 15.21
N LEU A 22 16.32 25.54 14.24
CA LEU A 22 16.39 24.60 13.12
C LEU A 22 16.93 23.23 13.58
N GLY A 23 17.90 23.20 14.50
CA GLY A 23 18.43 21.96 15.07
C GLY A 23 17.48 21.27 16.05
N ALA A 24 16.63 22.01 16.78
CA ALA A 24 15.65 21.44 17.67
C ALA A 24 14.46 20.79 16.92
N VAL A 25 14.04 21.37 15.79
CA VAL A 25 12.93 20.83 14.98
C VAL A 25 13.33 19.53 14.28
N SER A 26 14.60 19.36 13.88
CA SER A 26 15.04 18.12 13.20
C SER A 26 15.34 16.93 14.14
N ALA A 27 15.50 17.16 15.45
CA ALA A 27 15.74 16.09 16.43
C ALA A 27 14.48 15.68 17.20
N ALA A 28 13.45 16.55 17.24
CA ALA A 28 12.20 16.30 17.97
C ALA A 28 11.19 15.44 17.21
N ASN A 29 11.41 15.14 15.93
CA ASN A 29 10.42 14.49 15.06
C ASN A 29 10.80 13.05 14.67
N ASN A 30 11.72 12.40 15.40
CA ASN A 30 12.08 11.00 15.14
C ASN A 30 11.51 10.11 16.24
N ILE A 31 10.59 9.23 15.88
CA ILE A 31 10.03 8.17 16.72
C ILE A 31 10.70 6.86 16.31
N ASN A 32 11.32 6.16 17.25
CA ASN A 32 12.02 4.90 16.99
C ASN A 32 11.58 3.85 18.02
N ASP A 33 10.86 2.84 17.56
CA ASP A 33 10.41 1.71 18.37
C ASP A 33 11.11 0.45 17.90
N VAL A 34 11.82 -0.20 18.82
CA VAL A 34 12.54 -1.44 18.55
C VAL A 34 12.10 -2.49 19.56
N LYS A 35 11.67 -3.64 19.05
CA LYS A 35 11.16 -4.78 19.81
C LYS A 35 11.82 -6.06 19.30
N ILE A 36 12.36 -6.84 20.23
CA ILE A 36 13.13 -8.05 19.98
C ILE A 36 12.74 -9.07 21.06
N ASP A 37 12.45 -10.31 20.68
CA ASP A 37 12.13 -11.42 21.59
C ASP A 37 10.95 -11.09 22.54
N ASP A 38 9.84 -10.59 22.00
CA ASP A 38 8.66 -10.19 22.78
C ASP A 38 7.44 -11.08 22.45
N GLU A 39 6.76 -11.59 23.48
CA GLU A 39 5.57 -12.43 23.33
C GLU A 39 4.36 -11.61 22.88
N ASN A 40 4.27 -10.34 23.28
CA ASN A 40 3.13 -9.47 22.92
C ASN A 40 3.52 -7.99 22.97
N THR A 41 3.67 -7.39 21.80
CA THR A 41 3.95 -5.97 21.66
C THR A 41 2.71 -5.22 21.15
N ASN A 42 2.40 -4.08 21.77
CA ASN A 42 1.52 -3.08 21.18
C ASN A 42 2.27 -1.73 21.14
N ILE A 43 2.45 -1.16 19.94
CA ILE A 43 3.05 0.16 19.71
C ILE A 43 1.96 1.08 19.19
N VAL A 44 1.78 2.22 19.87
CA VAL A 44 0.78 3.20 19.44
C VAL A 44 1.31 4.62 19.58
N HIS A 45 1.20 5.38 18.50
CA HIS A 45 1.55 6.80 18.47
C HIS A 45 0.26 7.65 18.50
N TRP A 46 -0.11 8.11 19.70
CA TRP A 46 -1.37 8.86 19.95
C TRP A 46 -1.26 10.38 19.78
N ASP A 47 -0.22 10.88 19.13
CA ASP A 47 -0.10 12.32 18.94
C ASP A 47 -1.22 12.82 18.02
N ASP A 48 -1.91 13.88 18.47
CA ASP A 48 -3.10 14.41 17.79
C ASP A 48 -2.77 14.94 16.37
N TYR A 49 -1.47 15.11 16.06
CA TYR A 49 -0.97 15.49 14.74
C TYR A 49 0.51 15.12 14.58
N ILE A 50 0.82 14.17 13.70
CA ILE A 50 2.20 13.79 13.37
C ILE A 50 2.59 14.51 12.09
N GLN A 51 3.60 15.36 12.16
CA GLN A 51 4.08 16.13 11.02
C GLN A 51 5.58 16.03 10.85
N ASP A 52 6.02 15.98 9.60
CA ASP A 52 7.43 16.10 9.22
C ASP A 52 8.33 15.19 10.09
N SER A 53 7.84 13.97 10.32
CA SER A 53 8.40 13.02 11.28
C SER A 53 8.95 11.78 10.60
N THR A 54 10.02 11.23 11.16
CA THR A 54 10.47 9.87 10.79
C THR A 54 10.02 8.92 11.89
N ILE A 55 9.22 7.92 11.52
CA ILE A 55 8.77 6.86 12.41
C ILE A 55 9.46 5.59 11.95
N LEU A 56 10.21 4.95 12.85
CA LEU A 56 10.89 3.70 12.58
C LEU A 56 10.41 2.65 13.58
N ASN A 57 9.67 1.65 13.09
CA ASN A 57 9.33 0.47 13.88
C ASN A 57 10.20 -0.70 13.42
N THR A 58 10.83 -1.40 14.37
CA THR A 58 11.58 -2.63 14.11
C THR A 58 11.09 -3.69 15.09
N VAL A 59 10.55 -4.77 14.55
CA VAL A 59 9.97 -5.89 15.28
C VAL A 59 10.68 -7.15 14.82
N ILE A 60 11.30 -7.86 15.75
CA ILE A 60 12.10 -9.05 15.47
C ILE A 60 11.75 -10.15 16.47
N ASP A 61 11.56 -11.38 16.00
CA ASP A 61 11.37 -12.56 16.86
C ASP A 61 10.21 -12.38 17.87
N THR A 62 9.05 -11.90 17.40
CA THR A 62 7.88 -11.65 18.26
C THR A 62 6.69 -12.55 17.92
N ASP A 63 5.92 -12.99 18.92
CA ASP A 63 4.75 -13.86 18.68
C ASP A 63 3.49 -13.11 18.23
N TYR A 64 3.30 -11.90 18.74
CA TYR A 64 2.22 -11.00 18.34
C TYR A 64 2.72 -9.56 18.41
N THR A 65 2.41 -8.78 17.37
CA THR A 65 2.65 -7.35 17.40
C THR A 65 1.52 -6.59 16.74
N GLU A 66 1.05 -5.54 17.40
CA GLU A 66 0.12 -4.58 16.82
C GLU A 66 0.74 -3.19 16.85
N ILE A 67 0.79 -2.54 15.69
CA ILE A 67 1.29 -1.17 15.52
C ILE A 67 0.15 -0.35 14.93
N THR A 68 -0.26 0.67 15.66
CA THR A 68 -1.24 1.64 15.16
C THR A 68 -0.61 3.02 15.09
N GLU A 69 -0.41 3.48 13.87
CA GLU A 69 0.09 4.81 13.58
C GLU A 69 -1.07 5.79 13.48
N SER A 70 -1.05 6.80 14.35
CA SER A 70 -2.09 7.81 14.55
C SER A 70 -3.27 7.34 15.41
N LYS A 71 -3.83 8.28 16.17
CA LYS A 71 -4.93 8.00 17.08
C LYS A 71 -6.24 7.88 16.29
N PRO A 72 -7.11 6.93 16.66
CA PRO A 72 -8.47 6.89 16.13
C PRO A 72 -9.16 8.26 16.22
N TYR A 73 -9.80 8.70 15.14
CA TYR A 73 -10.81 9.77 15.08
C TYR A 73 -10.37 11.23 14.94
N SER A 74 -9.07 11.58 14.95
CA SER A 74 -8.71 13.00 14.93
C SER A 74 -7.38 13.38 14.28
N THR A 75 -6.60 12.43 13.80
CA THR A 75 -5.18 12.68 13.57
C THR A 75 -4.78 12.39 12.13
N SER A 76 -4.10 13.35 11.50
CA SER A 76 -3.45 13.12 10.22
C SER A 76 -1.95 12.93 10.43
N ILE A 77 -1.36 12.07 9.61
CA ILE A 77 0.08 11.97 9.44
C ILE A 77 0.43 12.73 8.16
N VAL A 78 1.24 13.77 8.27
CA VAL A 78 1.54 14.66 7.14
C VAL A 78 3.05 14.83 6.98
N GLY A 79 3.56 14.80 5.75
CA GLY A 79 4.99 15.10 5.49
C GLY A 79 5.96 14.09 6.12
N SER A 80 5.49 12.91 6.51
CA SER A 80 6.24 11.99 7.38
C SER A 80 6.75 10.77 6.62
N SER A 81 7.80 10.13 7.15
CA SER A 81 8.38 8.88 6.64
C SER A 81 8.22 7.80 7.69
N ILE A 82 7.37 6.81 7.42
CA ILE A 82 7.13 5.66 8.28
C ILE A 82 7.87 4.46 7.69
N LYS A 83 8.73 3.84 8.48
CA LYS A 83 9.56 2.70 8.08
C LYS A 83 9.37 1.58 9.07
N ASN A 84 8.94 0.44 8.58
CA ASN A 84 8.67 -0.73 9.40
C ASN A 84 9.51 -1.90 8.92
N LEU A 85 10.13 -2.60 9.86
CA LEU A 85 10.80 -3.87 9.64
C LEU A 85 10.16 -4.92 10.54
N PHE A 86 9.60 -5.97 9.95
CA PHE A 86 9.05 -7.14 10.63
C PHE A 86 9.86 -8.36 10.20
N ALA A 87 10.59 -8.98 11.13
CA ALA A 87 11.49 -10.08 10.83
C ALA A 87 11.32 -11.24 11.82
N HIS A 88 11.14 -12.47 11.31
CA HIS A 88 10.89 -13.65 12.15
C HIS A 88 9.69 -13.49 13.12
N SER A 89 8.73 -12.63 12.78
CA SER A 89 7.58 -12.34 13.64
C SER A 89 6.37 -13.16 13.23
N GLN A 90 5.50 -13.45 14.20
CA GLN A 90 4.18 -14.03 14.02
C GLN A 90 3.11 -12.96 14.31
N CYS A 91 1.93 -13.11 13.71
CA CYS A 91 0.73 -12.32 13.99
C CYS A 91 1.03 -10.81 14.09
N THR A 92 1.62 -10.23 13.04
CA THR A 92 2.02 -8.82 13.02
C THR A 92 1.00 -7.98 12.30
N HIS A 93 0.41 -7.00 12.97
CA HIS A 93 -0.62 -6.11 12.47
C HIS A 93 -0.08 -4.69 12.45
N PHE A 94 -0.03 -4.08 11.27
CA PHE A 94 0.37 -2.69 11.09
C PHE A 94 -0.77 -1.90 10.44
N HIS A 95 -1.20 -0.84 11.10
CA HIS A 95 -2.29 0.03 10.66
C HIS A 95 -1.79 1.47 10.56
N THR A 96 -2.00 2.11 9.41
CA THR A 96 -1.70 3.53 9.22
C THR A 96 -2.68 4.22 8.27
N GLY A 97 -2.72 5.55 8.34
CA GLY A 97 -3.59 6.38 7.49
C GLY A 97 -5.08 6.26 7.82
N SER A 98 -5.40 5.98 9.08
CA SER A 98 -6.71 5.53 9.50
C SER A 98 -7.43 6.55 10.41
N HIS A 99 -8.71 6.79 10.11
CA HIS A 99 -9.81 7.17 11.03
C HIS A 99 -10.16 8.66 11.20
N GLY A 100 -11.14 9.10 10.39
CA GLY A 100 -12.02 10.25 10.65
C GLY A 100 -12.24 11.10 9.39
N ASP A 101 -13.36 11.86 9.36
CA ASP A 101 -13.67 12.73 8.23
C ASP A 101 -12.55 13.74 7.96
N GLY A 102 -11.88 13.58 6.81
CA GLY A 102 -10.84 14.50 6.35
C GLY A 102 -9.46 14.30 6.98
N VAL A 103 -9.26 13.27 7.80
CA VAL A 103 -7.94 12.90 8.35
C VAL A 103 -7.37 11.66 7.65
N GLY A 104 -6.06 11.51 7.71
CA GLY A 104 -5.38 10.37 7.10
C GLY A 104 -3.90 10.63 6.85
N LEU A 105 -3.32 9.83 5.95
CA LEU A 105 -1.93 9.93 5.53
C LEU A 105 -1.82 10.86 4.31
N ARG A 106 -1.09 11.96 4.43
CA ARG A 106 -0.91 12.92 3.33
C ARG A 106 0.55 13.26 3.11
N ASN A 107 0.98 13.41 1.86
CA ASN A 107 2.35 13.84 1.53
C ASN A 107 3.42 13.04 2.30
N SER A 108 3.20 11.74 2.46
CA SER A 108 4.01 10.90 3.35
C SER A 108 4.53 9.66 2.62
N GLU A 109 5.53 9.03 3.19
CA GLU A 109 6.12 7.79 2.70
C GLU A 109 5.90 6.69 3.74
N VAL A 110 5.42 5.53 3.31
CA VAL A 110 5.31 4.33 4.14
C VAL A 110 6.11 3.23 3.48
N ASN A 111 7.04 2.63 4.22
CA ASN A 111 7.87 1.54 3.75
C ASN A 111 7.82 0.38 4.76
N ASN A 112 7.20 -0.72 4.37
CA ASN A 112 7.12 -1.93 5.16
C ASN A 112 8.02 -3.00 4.56
N VAL A 113 8.90 -3.57 5.37
CA VAL A 113 9.72 -4.73 5.02
C VAL A 113 9.31 -5.89 5.92
N VAL A 114 8.83 -6.96 5.31
CA VAL A 114 8.46 -8.22 5.97
C VAL A 114 9.42 -9.30 5.50
N ALA A 115 10.11 -9.94 6.44
CA ALA A 115 11.05 -11.01 6.17
C ALA A 115 10.79 -12.19 7.08
N GLU A 116 10.72 -13.39 6.50
CA GLU A 116 10.70 -14.65 7.27
C GLU A 116 9.61 -14.68 8.35
N SER A 117 8.46 -14.06 8.08
CA SER A 117 7.39 -13.84 9.06
C SER A 117 6.12 -14.62 8.68
N TYR A 118 5.21 -14.76 9.64
CA TYR A 118 3.96 -15.53 9.50
C TYR A 118 2.76 -14.70 9.96
N ASP A 119 1.62 -14.81 9.28
CA ASP A 119 0.37 -14.11 9.61
C ASP A 119 0.58 -12.59 9.80
N THR A 120 0.98 -11.91 8.72
CA THR A 120 1.25 -10.46 8.75
C THR A 120 0.18 -9.68 8.01
N TYR A 121 -0.34 -8.62 8.62
CA TYR A 121 -1.35 -7.72 8.10
C TYR A 121 -0.78 -6.31 8.00
N ILE A 122 -0.62 -5.80 6.78
CA ILE A 122 -0.20 -4.44 6.50
C ILE A 122 -1.38 -3.68 5.93
N ILE A 123 -1.86 -2.69 6.65
CA ILE A 123 -3.09 -2.00 6.31
C ILE A 123 -2.82 -0.49 6.24
N THR A 124 -2.99 0.08 5.05
CA THR A 124 -2.82 1.50 4.76
C THR A 124 -4.13 2.05 4.19
N ALA A 125 -4.72 3.06 4.85
CA ALA A 125 -6.11 3.50 4.65
C ALA A 125 -7.15 2.40 4.93
N ASP A 126 -7.70 2.44 6.14
CA ASP A 126 -8.65 1.42 6.59
C ASP A 126 -9.59 1.95 7.69
N ASN A 127 -10.64 1.18 7.93
CA ASN A 127 -11.70 1.37 8.90
C ASN A 127 -11.89 0.13 9.83
N TRP A 128 -10.86 -0.68 10.07
CA TRP A 128 -10.95 -1.94 10.84
C TRP A 128 -11.39 -1.78 12.31
N CYS A 129 -11.57 -0.57 12.84
CA CYS A 129 -12.06 -0.37 14.20
C CYS A 129 -13.56 -0.60 14.39
N GLY A 130 -14.11 -1.76 13.99
CA GLY A 130 -15.38 -2.34 14.48
C GLY A 130 -16.58 -1.38 14.60
N GLY A 131 -16.57 -0.29 13.84
CA GLY A 131 -17.26 0.94 14.18
C GLY A 131 -17.82 1.58 12.91
N ASN A 132 -18.96 2.25 13.05
CA ASN A 132 -19.66 2.94 11.96
C ASN A 132 -18.91 4.24 11.57
N PHE A 133 -17.63 4.17 11.23
CA PHE A 133 -16.83 5.37 11.03
C PHE A 133 -16.43 5.55 9.58
N PRO A 134 -16.80 6.67 8.97
CA PRO A 134 -16.45 6.94 7.60
C PRO A 134 -15.01 7.49 7.59
N ASN A 135 -14.19 6.94 6.70
CA ASN A 135 -13.13 7.65 5.97
C ASN A 135 -11.70 7.54 6.54
N GLY A 136 -10.84 6.81 5.82
CA GLY A 136 -9.39 6.93 5.88
C GLY A 136 -8.88 7.45 4.54
N ILE A 137 -8.13 8.55 4.54
CA ILE A 137 -7.60 9.16 3.31
C ILE A 137 -6.10 8.85 3.21
N VAL A 138 -5.65 8.35 2.06
CA VAL A 138 -4.23 8.32 1.68
C VAL A 138 -4.08 9.18 0.43
N GLU A 139 -3.36 10.29 0.53
CA GLU A 139 -3.28 11.30 -0.53
C GLU A 139 -1.85 11.76 -0.75
N ASP A 140 -1.47 11.93 -2.02
CA ASP A 140 -0.15 12.45 -2.43
C ASP A 140 1.02 11.71 -1.73
N SER A 141 0.90 10.40 -1.53
CA SER A 141 1.80 9.61 -0.68
C SER A 141 2.41 8.42 -1.42
N SER A 142 3.53 7.89 -0.93
CA SER A 142 4.11 6.64 -1.41
C SER A 142 3.95 5.53 -0.38
N VAL A 143 3.57 4.33 -0.83
CA VAL A 143 3.41 3.14 0.01
C VAL A 143 4.17 2.00 -0.65
N THR A 144 5.24 1.55 0.00
CA THR A 144 6.07 0.44 -0.45
C THR A 144 5.97 -0.71 0.54
N ASN A 145 5.66 -1.90 0.06
CA ASN A 145 5.64 -3.13 0.84
C ASN A 145 6.57 -4.14 0.18
N VAL A 146 7.55 -4.64 0.92
CA VAL A 146 8.49 -5.67 0.47
C VAL A 146 8.30 -6.88 1.38
N VAL A 147 7.83 -7.98 0.82
CA VAL A 147 7.58 -9.24 1.53
C VAL A 147 8.51 -10.30 0.98
N SER A 148 9.25 -10.96 1.86
CA SER A 148 10.23 -11.98 1.48
C SER A 148 10.18 -13.18 2.42
N ASN A 149 10.28 -14.39 1.87
CA ASN A 149 10.36 -15.65 2.63
C ASN A 149 9.24 -15.80 3.69
N SER A 150 8.08 -15.22 3.47
CA SER A 150 7.01 -15.12 4.47
C SER A 150 5.79 -15.97 4.10
N HIS A 151 4.92 -16.21 5.08
CA HIS A 151 3.69 -16.98 4.90
C HIS A 151 2.48 -16.21 5.43
N SER A 152 1.34 -16.32 4.74
CA SER A 152 0.07 -15.69 5.15
C SER A 152 0.22 -14.18 5.37
N THR A 153 0.54 -13.45 4.30
CA THR A 153 0.65 -11.99 4.38
C THR A 153 -0.53 -11.33 3.68
N VAL A 154 -1.16 -10.37 4.33
CA VAL A 154 -2.23 -9.55 3.77
C VAL A 154 -1.74 -8.12 3.68
N ILE A 155 -1.83 -7.53 2.49
CA ILE A 155 -1.53 -6.12 2.23
C ILE A 155 -2.82 -5.46 1.75
N CYS A 156 -3.27 -4.44 2.46
CA CYS A 156 -4.48 -3.70 2.12
C CYS A 156 -4.15 -2.23 1.91
N THR A 157 -4.45 -1.72 0.72
CA THR A 157 -4.41 -0.29 0.41
C THR A 157 -5.81 0.17 0.02
N ALA A 158 -6.46 0.95 0.89
CA ALA A 158 -7.88 1.31 0.79
C ALA A 158 -8.81 0.09 0.74
N GLN A 159 -8.98 -0.58 1.89
CA GLN A 159 -10.00 -1.60 2.09
C GLN A 159 -11.06 -1.11 3.09
N ASN A 160 -12.29 -1.60 2.97
CA ASN A 160 -13.27 -1.55 4.04
C ASN A 160 -14.08 -2.84 4.06
N GLU A 161 -14.17 -3.50 5.20
CA GLU A 161 -15.03 -4.69 5.36
C GLU A 161 -16.53 -4.37 5.25
N ARG A 162 -16.89 -3.08 5.25
CA ARG A 162 -18.26 -2.59 5.22
C ARG A 162 -18.58 -1.77 3.97
N GLU A 163 -19.51 -2.31 3.18
CA GLU A 163 -20.00 -1.72 1.93
C GLU A 163 -20.67 -0.35 2.11
N ASP A 164 -21.20 -0.04 3.30
CA ASP A 164 -22.02 1.16 3.56
C ASP A 164 -21.23 2.46 3.85
N LEU A 165 -19.90 2.41 3.94
CA LEU A 165 -19.08 3.56 4.39
C LEU A 165 -18.30 4.23 3.25
N ILE A 166 -18.83 5.32 2.68
CA ILE A 166 -18.40 5.92 1.40
C ILE A 166 -17.27 6.96 1.53
N GLY A 167 -16.10 6.61 2.07
CA GLY A 167 -15.00 7.58 1.93
C GLY A 167 -13.64 7.19 2.50
N VAL A 168 -13.35 5.90 2.57
CA VAL A 168 -11.95 5.51 2.42
C VAL A 168 -11.57 5.88 0.98
N LYS A 169 -10.50 6.67 0.81
CA LYS A 169 -10.06 7.15 -0.50
C LYS A 169 -8.54 7.12 -0.55
N THR A 170 -8.00 6.49 -1.58
CA THR A 170 -6.58 6.64 -1.93
C THR A 170 -6.47 7.45 -3.21
N THR A 171 -5.65 8.50 -3.24
CA THR A 171 -5.53 9.34 -4.44
C THR A 171 -4.14 9.89 -4.65
N LYS A 172 -3.70 9.97 -5.91
CA LYS A 172 -2.38 10.52 -6.28
C LYS A 172 -1.23 9.83 -5.55
N CYS A 173 -1.35 8.52 -5.36
CA CYS A 173 -0.36 7.77 -4.61
C CYS A 173 0.51 6.90 -5.52
N GLU A 174 1.72 6.62 -5.07
CA GLU A 174 2.59 5.59 -5.63
C GLU A 174 2.57 4.38 -4.71
N ILE A 175 2.04 3.26 -5.19
CA ILE A 175 1.88 2.04 -4.41
C ILE A 175 2.71 0.94 -5.06
N LEU A 176 3.66 0.41 -4.31
CA LEU A 176 4.57 -0.62 -4.76
C LEU A 176 4.53 -1.80 -3.79
N ASN A 177 4.08 -2.96 -4.27
CA ASN A 177 4.16 -4.21 -3.54
C ASN A 177 5.16 -5.13 -4.25
N THR A 178 6.15 -5.62 -3.51
CA THR A 178 7.10 -6.63 -3.97
C THR A 178 6.97 -7.85 -3.07
N VAL A 179 6.69 -9.01 -3.65
CA VAL A 179 6.56 -10.27 -2.93
C VAL A 179 7.51 -11.27 -3.57
N ASP A 180 8.45 -11.77 -2.77
CA ASP A 180 9.45 -12.72 -3.23
C ASP A 180 9.50 -13.96 -2.34
N SER A 181 9.66 -15.13 -2.95
CA SER A 181 9.89 -16.39 -2.22
C SER A 181 8.87 -16.66 -1.09
N SER A 182 7.62 -16.20 -1.24
CA SER A 182 6.60 -16.19 -0.18
C SER A 182 5.39 -17.03 -0.55
N THR A 183 4.55 -17.34 0.44
CA THR A 183 3.38 -18.19 0.26
C THR A 183 2.12 -17.61 0.88
N ASN A 184 0.97 -17.81 0.23
CA ASN A 184 -0.32 -17.35 0.74
C ASN A 184 -0.36 -15.82 0.98
N THR A 185 -0.01 -15.04 -0.04
CA THR A 185 -0.03 -13.57 0.05
C THR A 185 -1.28 -13.02 -0.62
N THR A 186 -2.01 -12.13 0.06
CA THR A 186 -3.15 -11.42 -0.52
C THR A 186 -2.90 -9.92 -0.56
N ILE A 187 -3.19 -9.29 -1.69
CA ILE A 187 -3.06 -7.85 -1.92
C ILE A 187 -4.42 -7.30 -2.32
N PHE A 188 -4.99 -6.42 -1.49
CA PHE A 188 -6.25 -5.73 -1.73
C PHE A 188 -6.03 -4.27 -2.06
N GLN A 189 -6.56 -3.80 -3.19
CA GLN A 189 -6.41 -2.42 -3.65
C GLN A 189 -7.74 -1.91 -4.21
N GLY A 190 -8.35 -0.96 -3.51
CA GLY A 190 -9.63 -0.37 -3.93
C GLY A 190 -10.85 -1.29 -3.79
N GLU A 191 -10.68 -2.45 -3.14
CA GLU A 191 -11.81 -3.32 -2.79
C GLU A 191 -12.83 -2.53 -1.96
N ILE A 192 -14.03 -2.33 -2.53
CA ILE A 192 -15.19 -1.63 -1.94
C ILE A 192 -15.02 -0.09 -1.85
N LYS A 193 -13.90 0.50 -2.31
CA LYS A 193 -13.56 1.93 -2.10
C LYS A 193 -12.67 2.53 -3.19
N THR A 194 -12.79 3.84 -3.37
CA THR A 194 -12.20 4.50 -4.53
C THR A 194 -10.69 4.72 -4.41
N MET A 195 -9.98 4.23 -5.42
CA MET A 195 -8.60 4.64 -5.72
C MET A 195 -8.58 5.49 -6.97
N ASP A 196 -7.90 6.64 -6.95
CA ASP A 196 -7.94 7.60 -8.07
C ASP A 196 -6.57 8.22 -8.37
N ASP A 197 -6.28 8.53 -9.63
CA ASP A 197 -5.05 9.20 -10.08
C ASP A 197 -3.75 8.57 -9.53
N SER A 198 -3.69 7.24 -9.33
CA SER A 198 -2.59 6.57 -8.64
C SER A 198 -1.76 5.68 -9.56
N ASN A 199 -0.52 5.41 -9.16
CA ASN A 199 0.38 4.46 -9.81
C ASN A 199 0.53 3.23 -8.93
N ILE A 200 0.05 2.08 -9.39
CA ILE A 200 -0.01 0.84 -8.63
C ILE A 200 0.87 -0.19 -9.32
N THR A 201 1.86 -0.72 -8.59
CA THR A 201 2.78 -1.74 -9.09
C THR A 201 2.83 -2.91 -8.12
N ASN A 202 2.55 -4.11 -8.61
CA ASN A 202 2.74 -5.36 -7.89
C ASN A 202 3.77 -6.21 -8.63
N THR A 203 4.84 -6.63 -7.95
CA THR A 203 5.87 -7.52 -8.48
C THR A 203 5.95 -8.77 -7.61
N ILE A 204 5.67 -9.92 -8.18
CA ILE A 204 5.64 -11.21 -7.51
C ILE A 204 6.67 -12.13 -8.16
N SER A 205 7.60 -12.68 -7.38
CA SER A 205 8.61 -13.63 -7.86
C SER A 205 8.76 -14.84 -6.95
N ASP A 206 9.03 -15.99 -7.56
CA ASP A 206 9.37 -17.24 -6.87
C ASP A 206 8.40 -17.61 -5.73
N SER A 207 7.12 -17.21 -5.85
CA SER A 207 6.12 -17.27 -4.79
C SER A 207 4.98 -18.24 -5.12
N GLN A 208 4.15 -18.55 -4.13
CA GLN A 208 3.01 -19.44 -4.29
C GLN A 208 1.72 -18.88 -3.66
N ASP A 209 0.57 -19.22 -4.27
CA ASP A 209 -0.76 -18.94 -3.74
C ASP A 209 -0.95 -17.43 -3.46
N THR A 210 -0.51 -16.59 -4.42
CA THR A 210 -0.70 -15.13 -4.33
C THR A 210 -2.03 -14.72 -4.94
N LEU A 211 -2.78 -13.86 -4.24
CA LEU A 211 -4.04 -13.26 -4.68
C LEU A 211 -3.89 -11.74 -4.76
N ILE A 212 -4.23 -11.15 -5.89
CA ILE A 212 -4.31 -9.70 -6.10
C ILE A 212 -5.75 -9.36 -6.44
N ILE A 213 -6.36 -8.45 -5.68
CA ILE A 213 -7.72 -7.94 -5.88
C ILE A 213 -7.64 -6.43 -6.10
N GLN A 214 -8.19 -5.96 -7.23
CA GLN A 214 -8.08 -4.57 -7.68
C GLN A 214 -9.41 -4.07 -8.24
N ASP A 215 -10.14 -3.31 -7.43
CA ASP A 215 -11.52 -2.90 -7.71
C ASP A 215 -11.71 -1.40 -7.45
N ASP A 216 -12.76 -0.79 -8.02
CA ASP A 216 -13.09 0.65 -7.88
C ASP A 216 -11.89 1.62 -8.08
N ILE A 217 -11.06 1.35 -9.09
CA ILE A 217 -9.88 2.15 -9.43
C ILE A 217 -10.16 3.03 -10.65
N HIS A 218 -9.78 4.30 -10.57
CA HIS A 218 -10.04 5.32 -11.58
C HIS A 218 -8.76 6.06 -11.98
N ASN A 219 -8.67 6.47 -13.25
CA ASN A 219 -7.64 7.37 -13.79
C ASN A 219 -6.19 6.96 -13.43
N SER A 220 -5.94 5.67 -13.24
CA SER A 220 -4.71 5.16 -12.62
C SER A 220 -3.88 4.33 -13.58
N GLN A 221 -2.60 4.16 -13.25
CA GLN A 221 -1.73 3.17 -13.89
C GLN A 221 -1.62 1.94 -12.98
N ILE A 222 -1.88 0.76 -13.53
CA ILE A 222 -1.83 -0.50 -12.80
C ILE A 222 -0.86 -1.41 -13.52
N THR A 223 0.16 -1.92 -12.83
CA THR A 223 1.13 -2.86 -13.36
C THR A 223 1.29 -4.05 -12.43
N ASN A 224 0.90 -5.24 -12.88
CA ASN A 224 1.13 -6.48 -12.16
C ASN A 224 2.16 -7.32 -12.93
N THR A 225 3.25 -7.70 -12.29
CA THR A 225 4.28 -8.57 -12.83
C THR A 225 4.42 -9.80 -11.94
N ILE A 226 4.31 -11.00 -12.52
CA ILE A 226 4.45 -12.26 -11.82
C ILE A 226 5.48 -13.12 -12.56
N VAL A 227 6.48 -13.64 -11.87
CA VAL A 227 7.57 -14.43 -12.46
C VAL A 227 7.82 -15.69 -11.63
N ASN A 228 8.07 -16.83 -12.28
CA ASN A 228 8.46 -18.11 -11.64
C ASN A 228 7.57 -18.54 -10.46
N SER A 229 6.29 -18.16 -10.46
CA SER A 229 5.39 -18.35 -9.32
C SER A 229 4.29 -19.36 -9.64
N ARG A 230 3.62 -19.91 -8.62
CA ARG A 230 2.54 -20.91 -8.81
C ARG A 230 1.24 -20.58 -8.08
N ASN A 231 0.11 -20.99 -8.64
CA ASN A 231 -1.24 -20.81 -8.09
C ASN A 231 -1.65 -19.34 -7.86
N ASN A 232 -1.26 -18.44 -8.77
CA ASN A 232 -1.54 -17.02 -8.63
C ASN A 232 -2.93 -16.66 -9.14
N ARG A 233 -3.57 -15.68 -8.52
CA ARG A 233 -4.88 -15.16 -8.93
C ARG A 233 -4.85 -13.65 -8.96
N ILE A 234 -5.31 -13.06 -10.06
CA ILE A 234 -5.51 -11.61 -10.20
C ILE A 234 -6.99 -11.41 -10.55
N TYR A 235 -7.71 -10.67 -9.71
CA TYR A 235 -9.10 -10.27 -9.91
C TYR A 235 -9.19 -8.76 -10.02
N GLN A 236 -9.83 -8.30 -11.10
CA GLN A 236 -9.90 -6.88 -11.41
C GLN A 236 -11.30 -6.49 -11.85
N GLY A 237 -11.84 -5.43 -11.27
CA GLY A 237 -13.15 -4.88 -11.62
C GLY A 237 -14.32 -5.81 -11.32
N PHE A 238 -14.19 -6.71 -10.34
CA PHE A 238 -15.14 -7.77 -10.05
C PHE A 238 -16.47 -7.24 -9.46
N GLU A 239 -17.53 -8.03 -9.59
CA GLU A 239 -18.83 -7.75 -8.97
C GLU A 239 -18.96 -8.56 -7.68
N THR A 240 -18.88 -7.88 -6.53
CA THR A 240 -19.18 -8.50 -5.23
C THR A 240 -20.62 -8.19 -4.83
N GLY A 241 -21.51 -9.18 -4.93
CA GLY A 241 -22.83 -9.20 -4.31
C GLY A 241 -23.88 -8.21 -4.86
N TYR A 242 -23.64 -6.90 -4.70
CA TYR A 242 -24.58 -5.82 -4.99
C TYR A 242 -23.94 -4.54 -5.57
N LEU A 243 -22.60 -4.46 -5.65
CA LEU A 243 -21.88 -3.30 -6.17
C LEU A 243 -20.99 -3.71 -7.35
N THR A 244 -21.21 -3.06 -8.50
CA THR A 244 -20.24 -3.05 -9.59
C THR A 244 -19.06 -2.18 -9.15
N GLN A 245 -17.85 -2.74 -9.09
CA GLN A 245 -16.65 -2.01 -8.71
C GLN A 245 -15.72 -1.89 -9.92
N PRO A 246 -15.97 -0.95 -10.85
CA PRO A 246 -15.32 -0.93 -12.14
C PRO A 246 -13.87 -0.47 -12.08
N LEU A 247 -13.09 -0.85 -13.09
CA LEU A 247 -11.88 -0.11 -13.45
C LEU A 247 -12.24 0.93 -14.52
N THR A 248 -11.98 2.21 -14.24
CA THR A 248 -12.37 3.32 -15.13
C THR A 248 -11.17 4.16 -15.55
N ASN A 249 -11.01 4.45 -16.85
CA ASN A 249 -9.93 5.31 -17.37
C ASN A 249 -8.51 4.91 -16.93
N CYS A 250 -8.27 3.62 -16.74
CA CYS A 250 -6.99 3.11 -16.25
C CYS A 250 -6.08 2.63 -17.38
N ASN A 251 -4.77 2.75 -17.22
CA ASN A 251 -3.79 2.00 -18.01
C ASN A 251 -3.42 0.72 -17.25
N LEU A 252 -3.67 -0.44 -17.83
CA LEU A 252 -3.60 -1.71 -17.12
C LEU A 252 -2.59 -2.66 -17.77
N ASN A 253 -1.49 -2.99 -17.09
CA ASN A 253 -0.45 -3.88 -17.58
C ASN A 253 -0.36 -5.13 -16.69
N ASN A 254 -0.65 -6.31 -17.24
CA ASN A 254 -0.44 -7.58 -16.55
C ASN A 254 0.64 -8.38 -17.28
N LEU A 255 1.69 -8.80 -16.58
CA LEU A 255 2.80 -9.60 -17.11
C LEU A 255 2.96 -10.87 -16.26
N THR A 256 2.96 -12.04 -16.87
CA THR A 256 3.16 -13.32 -16.17
C THR A 256 4.19 -14.19 -16.91
N LEU A 257 5.30 -14.53 -16.27
CA LEU A 257 6.41 -15.23 -16.92
C LEU A 257 6.75 -16.51 -16.15
N PHE A 258 6.85 -17.63 -16.86
CA PHE A 258 7.29 -18.93 -16.33
C PHE A 258 6.50 -19.40 -15.11
N CYS A 259 5.18 -19.16 -15.08
CA CYS A 259 4.32 -19.44 -13.93
C CYS A 259 3.45 -20.69 -14.12
N GLU A 260 2.97 -21.27 -13.03
CA GLU A 260 2.04 -22.40 -13.02
C GLU A 260 0.68 -22.02 -12.41
N ASN A 261 -0.41 -22.56 -12.95
CA ASN A 261 -1.77 -22.41 -12.41
C ASN A 261 -2.15 -20.94 -12.11
N THR A 262 -1.93 -20.04 -13.08
CA THR A 262 -2.26 -18.61 -12.90
C THR A 262 -3.64 -18.30 -13.48
N THR A 263 -4.47 -17.62 -12.71
CA THR A 263 -5.80 -17.14 -13.11
C THR A 263 -5.81 -15.62 -13.17
N LEU A 264 -6.22 -15.06 -14.29
CA LEU A 264 -6.52 -13.63 -14.44
C LEU A 264 -7.99 -13.48 -14.79
N ASN A 265 -8.73 -12.75 -13.97
CA ASN A 265 -10.09 -12.37 -14.32
C ASN A 265 -10.26 -10.85 -14.24
N GLN A 266 -10.84 -10.28 -15.30
CA GLN A 266 -11.06 -8.84 -15.45
C GLN A 266 -12.50 -8.60 -15.87
N TRP A 267 -13.21 -7.76 -15.14
CA TRP A 267 -14.61 -7.43 -15.36
C TRP A 267 -14.81 -5.92 -15.33
N ASN A 268 -15.93 -5.46 -15.90
CA ASN A 268 -16.43 -4.09 -15.77
C ASN A 268 -15.37 -3.02 -16.08
N LEU A 269 -14.68 -3.17 -17.21
CA LEU A 269 -13.64 -2.24 -17.66
C LEU A 269 -14.29 -1.14 -18.51
N THR A 270 -14.11 0.12 -18.11
CA THR A 270 -14.62 1.30 -18.82
C THR A 270 -13.50 2.29 -19.14
N GLY A 271 -13.30 2.68 -20.40
CA GLY A 271 -12.23 3.64 -20.73
C GLY A 271 -10.81 3.12 -20.47
N VAL A 272 -10.64 1.80 -20.27
CA VAL A 272 -9.33 1.21 -19.89
C VAL A 272 -8.45 1.07 -21.13
N ASN A 273 -7.14 1.24 -21.00
CA ASN A 273 -6.13 0.85 -21.99
C ASN A 273 -5.25 -0.25 -21.41
N GLY A 274 -5.50 -1.49 -21.79
CA GLY A 274 -4.90 -2.68 -21.20
C GLY A 274 -3.80 -3.31 -22.06
N VAL A 275 -2.87 -4.01 -21.42
CA VAL A 275 -2.03 -5.04 -22.02
C VAL A 275 -1.95 -6.20 -21.04
N PHE A 276 -1.99 -7.41 -21.56
CA PHE A 276 -1.68 -8.59 -20.77
C PHE A 276 -0.68 -9.45 -21.54
N ILE A 277 0.40 -9.90 -20.91
CA ILE A 277 1.40 -10.74 -21.54
C ILE A 277 1.64 -11.93 -20.63
N ALA A 278 1.62 -13.15 -21.16
CA ALA A 278 2.19 -14.26 -20.42
C ALA A 278 3.10 -15.19 -21.23
N ILE A 279 4.23 -15.64 -20.71
CA ILE A 279 5.18 -16.44 -21.50
C ILE A 279 5.70 -17.57 -20.63
N GLY A 280 5.81 -18.76 -21.19
CA GLY A 280 6.30 -19.95 -20.49
C GLY A 280 5.40 -20.43 -19.35
N CYS A 281 4.11 -20.06 -19.35
CA CYS A 281 3.19 -20.49 -18.30
C CYS A 281 2.60 -21.89 -18.55
N ASN A 282 2.13 -22.56 -17.50
CA ASN A 282 1.38 -23.82 -17.56
C ASN A 282 0.06 -23.66 -16.80
N ASN A 283 -1.04 -24.21 -17.34
CA ASN A 283 -2.39 -24.12 -16.76
C ASN A 283 -2.86 -22.68 -16.47
N TYR A 284 -2.70 -21.82 -17.47
CA TYR A 284 -3.18 -20.45 -17.41
C TYR A 284 -4.69 -20.36 -17.72
N THR A 285 -5.44 -19.59 -16.93
CA THR A 285 -6.87 -19.29 -17.14
C THR A 285 -7.08 -17.79 -17.21
N LYS A 286 -7.86 -17.33 -18.19
CA LYS A 286 -8.19 -15.92 -18.41
C LYS A 286 -9.67 -15.70 -18.66
N THR A 287 -10.24 -14.69 -18.00
CA THR A 287 -11.59 -14.15 -18.28
C THR A 287 -11.50 -12.64 -18.44
N ILE A 288 -12.05 -12.09 -19.52
CA ILE A 288 -12.23 -10.63 -19.71
C ILE A 288 -13.67 -10.40 -20.17
N GLU A 289 -14.46 -9.66 -19.39
CA GLU A 289 -15.89 -9.46 -19.63
C GLU A 289 -16.32 -8.00 -19.34
N ASN A 290 -17.48 -7.60 -19.89
CA ASN A 290 -18.09 -6.27 -19.71
C ASN A 290 -17.18 -5.08 -20.05
N LEU A 291 -16.74 -5.02 -21.32
CA LEU A 291 -15.88 -3.96 -21.84
C LEU A 291 -16.70 -2.82 -22.45
N THR A 292 -16.47 -1.59 -21.99
CA THR A 292 -17.03 -0.34 -22.56
C THR A 292 -15.90 0.63 -22.87
N ASP A 293 -15.85 1.21 -24.07
CA ASP A 293 -14.83 2.19 -24.48
C ASP A 293 -13.39 1.79 -24.10
N THR A 294 -13.08 0.49 -24.17
CA THR A 294 -11.84 -0.09 -23.62
C THR A 294 -10.92 -0.54 -24.74
N ASN A 295 -9.67 -0.07 -24.67
CA ASN A 295 -8.55 -0.60 -25.43
C ASN A 295 -7.84 -1.67 -24.61
N PHE A 296 -7.43 -2.77 -25.21
CA PHE A 296 -6.65 -3.78 -24.53
C PHE A 296 -5.77 -4.55 -25.52
N PHE A 297 -4.69 -5.18 -25.06
CA PHE A 297 -4.05 -6.24 -25.83
C PHE A 297 -3.33 -7.32 -25.01
N ASN A 298 -3.84 -8.54 -25.12
CA ASN A 298 -3.30 -9.79 -24.58
C ASN A 298 -2.25 -10.42 -25.51
N LEU A 299 -1.22 -11.10 -24.97
CA LEU A 299 -0.50 -12.17 -25.64
C LEU A 299 0.16 -13.15 -24.65
N THR A 300 -0.32 -14.39 -24.59
CA THR A 300 0.30 -15.50 -23.86
C THR A 300 0.89 -16.63 -24.71
N ILE A 301 2.04 -17.22 -24.33
CA ILE A 301 2.55 -18.48 -24.88
C ILE A 301 3.25 -19.35 -23.80
N GLY A 302 2.70 -20.41 -23.19
CA GLY A 302 1.43 -21.16 -23.38
C GLY A 302 0.51 -21.19 -22.14
N ASN A 303 -0.76 -21.58 -22.18
CA ASN A 303 -1.57 -22.25 -23.20
C ASN A 303 -2.51 -21.30 -23.99
N LEU A 304 -2.25 -20.64 -25.13
CA LEU A 304 -1.11 -20.02 -25.83
C LEU A 304 -1.80 -18.95 -26.71
N GLU A 305 -2.35 -17.88 -26.10
CA GLU A 305 -3.15 -16.86 -26.80
C GLU A 305 -2.26 -15.84 -27.53
N ILE A 306 -2.19 -15.91 -28.87
CA ILE A 306 -1.18 -15.24 -29.72
C ILE A 306 -1.49 -13.79 -30.08
N PHE A 307 -2.74 -13.41 -29.98
CA PHE A 307 -3.16 -12.02 -29.96
C PHE A 307 -4.54 -12.01 -29.34
N ASN A 308 -4.86 -10.99 -28.55
CA ASN A 308 -6.27 -10.59 -28.48
C ASN A 308 -6.39 -9.08 -28.27
N PHE A 309 -6.96 -8.38 -29.27
CA PHE A 309 -7.06 -6.89 -29.40
C PHE A 309 -8.52 -6.40 -29.39
N HIS A 310 -8.79 -5.25 -28.78
CA HIS A 310 -10.09 -4.55 -28.70
C HIS A 310 -9.65 -3.12 -28.40
N TRP A 311 -10.36 -2.17 -28.96
CA TRP A 311 -9.99 -0.78 -29.04
C TRP A 311 -11.22 0.09 -28.81
#